data_AF-A0A7D9LZB2-F1
#
_entry.id   AF-A0A7D9LZB2-F1
#
_cell.length_a   1.000
_cell.length_b   1.000
_cell.length_c   1.000
_cell.angle_alpha   90.00
_cell.angle_beta   90.00
_cell.angle_gamma   90.00
#
_symmetry.space_group_name_H-M   'P 1'
#
loop_
_entity.id
_entity.type
_entity.pdbx_description
1 polymer ?
#
loop_
_entity_poly.entity_id
_entity_poly.type
_entity_poly.pdbx_seq_one_letter_code
_entity_poly.pdbx_strand_id
1 'polypeptide(L)'
;MENSNAAMYADDTNITVRSSSLIHVEEALNSELENIHHWLLSNKLTLNVEETEYMIIGTRQRLYNLSQDINVSIDGKVLKEVETKKTLGVLVDEHLCWDKQIDNVSKKALKGIGMLRR
;
A
#
# COMPACT_ATOMS: atom_id res chain seq x y z
N MET A 1 -0.15 18.50 -12.86
CA MET A 1 -0.86 18.00 -11.67
C MET A 1 0.10 17.05 -10.99
N GLU A 2 0.35 17.25 -9.70
CA GLU A 2 1.19 16.32 -8.91
C GLU A 2 0.54 14.93 -8.97
N ASN A 3 1.25 13.98 -9.58
CA ASN A 3 0.77 12.60 -9.77
C ASN A 3 1.14 11.69 -8.59
N SER A 4 1.84 12.22 -7.58
CA SER A 4 2.32 11.52 -6.41
C SER A 4 1.93 12.27 -5.13
N ASN A 5 1.65 11.53 -4.06
CA ASN A 5 1.39 12.07 -2.73
C ASN A 5 2.06 11.18 -1.67
N ALA A 6 2.71 11.82 -0.69
CA ALA A 6 3.29 11.12 0.46
C ALA A 6 2.52 11.49 1.73
N ALA A 7 2.09 10.46 2.47
CA ALA A 7 1.45 10.58 3.77
C ALA A 7 2.31 9.86 4.82
N MET A 8 2.68 10.56 5.89
CA MET A 8 3.55 10.03 6.94
C MET A 8 2.81 10.00 8.27
N TYR A 9 3.03 8.93 9.04
CA TYR A 9 2.56 8.80 10.40
C TYR A 9 3.58 8.02 11.23
N ALA A 10 4.14 8.66 12.27
CA ALA A 10 5.24 8.10 13.04
C ALA A 10 6.40 7.66 12.11
N ASP A 11 6.73 6.38 12.11
CA ASP A 11 7.74 5.73 11.26
C ASP A 11 7.18 5.18 9.93
N ASP A 12 5.84 5.11 9.78
CA ASP A 12 5.20 4.66 8.55
C ASP A 12 5.11 5.78 7.50
N THR A 13 5.49 5.46 6.26
CA THR A 13 5.32 6.36 5.10
C THR A 13 4.54 5.64 4.00
N ASN A 14 3.48 6.26 3.50
CA ASN A 14 2.68 5.76 2.39
C ASN A 14 2.85 6.71 1.20
N ILE A 15 3.21 6.16 0.05
CA ILE A 15 3.35 6.89 -1.21
C ILE A 15 2.24 6.43 -2.13
N THR A 16 1.48 7.38 -2.67
CA THR A 16 0.40 7.09 -3.61
C THR A 16 0.73 7.77 -4.93
N VAL A 17 0.70 6.99 -6.02
CA VAL A 17 0.86 7.48 -7.39
C VAL A 17 -0.44 7.25 -8.15
N ARG A 18 -0.84 8.20 -8.99
CA ARG A 18 -2.04 8.10 -9.82
C ARG A 18 -1.70 8.34 -11.29
N SER A 19 -2.11 7.40 -12.14
CA SER A 19 -2.11 7.56 -13.59
C SER A 19 -3.24 6.75 -14.24
N SER A 20 -3.57 7.08 -15.49
CA SER A 20 -4.46 6.28 -16.33
C SER A 20 -3.74 5.08 -16.96
N SER A 21 -2.41 5.13 -17.07
CA SER A 21 -1.57 4.09 -17.66
C SER A 21 -0.70 3.42 -16.61
N LEU A 22 -0.65 2.09 -16.64
CA LEU A 22 0.12 1.28 -15.70
C LEU A 22 1.62 1.56 -15.79
N ILE A 23 2.13 1.68 -17.01
CA ILE A 23 3.54 2.00 -17.30
C ILE A 23 3.94 3.31 -16.60
N HIS A 24 3.08 4.32 -16.69
CA HIS A 24 3.33 5.59 -16.02
C HIS A 24 3.22 5.50 -14.49
N VAL A 25 2.38 4.59 -13.95
CA VAL A 25 2.36 4.33 -12.50
C VAL A 25 3.67 3.70 -12.07
N GLU A 26 4.16 2.70 -12.80
CA GLU A 26 5.43 2.01 -12.53
C GLU A 26 6.62 2.97 -12.57
N GLU A 27 6.75 3.74 -13.65
CA GLU A 27 7.83 4.72 -13.82
C GLU A 27 7.83 5.76 -12.71
N ALA A 28 6.65 6.34 -12.42
CA ALA A 28 6.53 7.37 -11.39
C ALA A 28 6.76 6.78 -9.99
N LEU A 29 6.25 5.59 -9.68
CA LEU A 29 6.44 4.97 -8.37
C LEU A 29 7.91 4.60 -8.12
N ASN A 30 8.60 4.01 -9.10
CA ASN A 30 10.03 3.71 -8.98
C ASN A 30 10.87 4.98 -8.84
N SER A 31 10.54 6.05 -9.58
CA SER A 31 11.24 7.34 -9.45
C SER A 31 11.02 7.99 -8.07
N GLU A 32 9.81 7.93 -7.52
CA GLU A 32 9.52 8.42 -6.16
C GLU A 32 10.25 7.60 -5.09
N LEU A 33 10.28 6.27 -5.25
CA LEU A 33 11.02 5.38 -4.35
C LEU A 33 12.52 5.67 -4.36
N GLU A 34 13.12 5.96 -5.51
CA GLU A 34 14.53 6.36 -5.63
C GLU A 34 14.80 7.69 -4.91
N ASN A 35 13.94 8.69 -5.11
CA ASN A 35 14.05 9.99 -4.41
C ASN A 35 13.98 9.82 -2.89
N ILE A 36 13.06 8.99 -2.41
CA ILE A 36 12.89 8.71 -0.98
C ILE A 36 14.08 7.93 -0.44
N HIS A 37 14.60 6.96 -1.18
CA HIS A 37 15.81 6.23 -0.81
C HIS A 37 17.00 7.19 -0.62
N HIS A 38 17.23 8.10 -1.57
CA HIS A 38 18.28 9.11 -1.44
C HIS A 38 18.06 10.06 -0.25
N TRP A 39 16.82 10.46 0.01
CA TRP A 39 16.48 11.28 1.16
C TRP A 39 16.75 10.54 2.48
N LEU A 40 16.38 9.27 2.59
CA LEU A 40 16.64 8.44 3.76
C LEU A 40 18.14 8.30 4.03
N LEU A 41 18.93 7.98 3.00
CA LEU A 41 20.39 7.88 3.12
C LEU A 41 21.03 9.20 3.56
N SER A 42 20.60 10.32 2.96
CA SER A 42 21.10 11.66 3.30
C SER A 42 20.81 12.03 4.76
N ASN A 43 19.73 11.50 5.32
CA ASN A 43 19.32 11.71 6.70
C ASN A 43 19.76 10.59 7.65
N LYS A 44 20.61 9.65 7.20
CA LYS A 44 21.09 8.50 7.98
C LYS A 44 19.95 7.61 8.51
N LEU A 45 18.84 7.55 7.77
CA LEU A 45 17.73 6.65 8.02
C LEU A 45 17.88 5.40 7.15
N THR A 46 17.32 4.28 7.61
CA THR A 46 17.36 3.01 6.88
C THR A 46 15.93 2.55 6.62
N LEU A 47 15.66 2.12 5.39
CA LEU A 47 14.37 1.54 5.02
C LEU A 47 14.36 0.05 5.37
N ASN A 48 13.29 -0.42 6.01
CA ASN A 48 13.04 -1.85 6.14
C ASN A 48 12.38 -2.37 4.86
N VAL A 49 13.21 -2.81 3.90
CA VAL A 49 12.73 -3.28 2.59
C VAL A 49 11.82 -4.51 2.72
N GLU A 50 12.02 -5.36 3.73
CA GLU A 50 11.20 -6.56 3.94
C GLU A 50 9.76 -6.23 4.38
N GLU A 51 9.57 -5.09 5.07
CA GLU A 51 8.24 -4.60 5.47
C GLU A 51 7.63 -3.61 4.47
N THR A 52 8.41 -3.20 3.46
CA THR A 52 7.95 -2.32 2.40
C THR A 52 7.16 -3.14 1.38
N GLU A 53 5.88 -2.83 1.24
CA GLU A 53 4.94 -3.51 0.36
C GLU A 53 4.25 -2.48 -0.55
N TYR A 54 3.76 -2.91 -1.72
CA TYR A 54 2.95 -2.08 -2.61
C TYR A 54 1.62 -2.75 -2.92
N MET A 55 0.66 -1.95 -3.37
CA MET A 55 -0.68 -2.39 -3.76
C MET A 55 -1.13 -1.59 -4.97
N ILE A 56 -1.65 -2.25 -5.99
CA ILE A 56 -2.27 -1.60 -7.14
C ILE A 56 -3.76 -1.44 -6.85
N ILE A 57 -4.24 -0.21 -6.79
CA ILE A 57 -5.65 0.07 -6.50
C ILE A 57 -6.42 0.36 -7.80
N GLY A 58 -7.51 -0.36 -8.02
CA GLY A 58 -8.31 -0.21 -9.23
C GLY A 58 -9.66 -0.91 -9.18
N THR A 59 -10.51 -0.63 -10.15
CA THR A 59 -11.76 -1.39 -10.32
C THR A 59 -11.43 -2.82 -10.72
N ARG A 60 -12.29 -3.79 -10.34
CA ARG A 60 -12.11 -5.20 -10.69
C ARG A 60 -11.88 -5.42 -12.19
N GLN A 61 -12.60 -4.69 -13.04
CA GLN A 61 -12.44 -4.78 -14.49
C GLN A 61 -11.06 -4.26 -14.95
N ARG A 62 -10.57 -3.17 -14.36
CA ARG A 62 -9.24 -2.64 -14.74
C ARG A 62 -8.13 -3.57 -14.28
N LEU A 63 -8.22 -4.08 -13.05
CA LEU A 63 -7.22 -4.99 -12.49
C LEU A 63 -7.22 -6.34 -13.20
N TYR A 64 -8.39 -6.91 -13.52
CA TYR A 64 -8.48 -8.15 -14.30
C TYR A 64 -7.88 -8.00 -15.72
N ASN A 65 -8.00 -6.81 -16.31
CA ASN A 65 -7.45 -6.53 -17.63
C ASN A 65 -5.98 -6.06 -17.58
N LEU A 66 -5.33 -6.09 -16.41
CA LEU A 66 -3.88 -5.90 -16.33
C LEU A 66 -3.21 -7.11 -16.96
N SER A 67 -2.77 -6.94 -18.21
CA SER A 67 -2.00 -7.93 -18.94
C SER A 67 -0.49 -7.82 -18.70
N GLN A 68 -0.06 -6.83 -17.92
CA GLN A 68 1.33 -6.56 -17.58
C GLN A 68 1.52 -6.63 -16.07
N ASP A 69 2.51 -7.41 -15.65
CA ASP A 69 3.05 -7.35 -14.30
C ASP A 69 3.79 -6.01 -14.13
N ILE A 70 3.59 -5.34 -13.00
CA ILE A 70 4.38 -4.16 -12.63
C ILE A 70 5.65 -4.64 -11.93
N ASN A 71 6.79 -4.04 -12.25
CA ASN A 71 8.01 -4.22 -11.48
C ASN A 71 8.30 -2.99 -10.60
N VAL A 72 8.00 -3.09 -9.31
CA VAL A 72 8.34 -2.06 -8.32
C VAL A 72 9.55 -2.53 -7.52
N SER A 73 10.62 -1.74 -7.51
CA SER A 73 11.84 -2.08 -6.78
C SER A 73 12.48 -0.88 -6.10
N ILE A 74 13.22 -1.12 -5.03
CA ILE A 74 14.03 -0.12 -4.34
C ILE A 74 15.36 -0.76 -3.95
N ASP A 75 16.47 -0.06 -4.22
CA ASP A 75 17.83 -0.56 -3.93
C ASP A 75 18.09 -1.97 -4.52
N GLY A 76 17.62 -2.19 -5.75
CA GLY A 76 17.75 -3.47 -6.46
C GLY A 76 16.90 -4.63 -5.91
N LYS A 77 16.06 -4.39 -4.90
CA LYS A 77 15.15 -5.38 -4.32
C LYS A 77 13.72 -5.14 -4.81
N VAL A 78 13.09 -6.17 -5.35
CA VAL A 78 11.69 -6.14 -5.76
C VAL A 78 10.80 -6.09 -4.52
N LEU A 79 9.88 -5.14 -4.49
CA LEU A 79 8.91 -5.00 -3.41
C LEU A 79 7.80 -6.03 -3.54
N LYS A 80 7.19 -6.39 -2.41
CA LYS A 80 6.11 -7.36 -2.39
C LYS A 80 4.77 -6.68 -2.72
N GLU A 81 4.04 -7.24 -3.67
CA GLU A 81 2.65 -6.88 -3.93
C GLU A 81 1.71 -7.50 -2.90
N VAL A 82 0.73 -6.73 -2.44
CA VAL A 82 -0.33 -7.21 -1.53
C VAL A 82 -1.71 -6.77 -1.98
N GLU A 83 -2.69 -7.68 -1.89
CA GLU A 83 -4.10 -7.38 -2.17
C GLU A 83 -4.79 -6.64 -1.02
N THR A 84 -4.26 -6.74 0.20
CA THR A 84 -4.86 -6.12 1.41
C THR A 84 -3.79 -5.78 2.43
N LYS A 85 -3.85 -4.56 2.96
CA LYS A 85 -2.95 -4.06 4.00
C LYS A 85 -3.76 -3.40 5.10
N LYS A 86 -3.26 -3.52 6.34
CA LYS A 86 -3.79 -2.77 7.47
C LYS A 86 -2.98 -1.49 7.64
N THR A 87 -3.62 -0.34 7.50
CA THR A 87 -3.01 0.98 7.64
C THR A 87 -3.81 1.80 8.65
N LEU A 88 -3.14 2.33 9.69
CA LEU A 88 -3.77 3.11 10.77
C LEU A 88 -5.00 2.43 11.41
N GLY A 89 -4.97 1.10 11.54
CA GLY A 89 -6.07 0.34 12.14
C GLY A 89 -7.16 -0.11 11.16
N VAL A 90 -7.13 0.35 9.91
CA VAL A 90 -8.13 0.07 8.87
C VAL A 90 -7.56 -0.93 7.87
N LEU A 91 -8.31 -1.99 7.55
CA LEU A 91 -7.98 -2.87 6.43
C LEU A 91 -8.44 -2.21 5.12
N VAL A 92 -7.49 -2.04 4.20
CA VAL A 92 -7.69 -1.52 2.85
C VAL A 92 -7.29 -2.61 1.86
N ASP A 93 -8.11 -2.84 0.85
CA ASP A 93 -7.86 -3.79 -0.23
C ASP A 93 -7.74 -3.10 -1.59
N GLU A 94 -7.15 -3.81 -2.55
CA GLU A 94 -6.90 -3.36 -3.93
C GLU A 94 -8.16 -2.89 -4.68
N HIS A 95 -9.34 -3.40 -4.30
CA HIS A 95 -10.62 -3.03 -4.90
C HIS A 95 -11.37 -1.96 -4.10
N LEU A 96 -10.80 -1.50 -2.98
CA LEU A 96 -11.46 -0.63 -2.00
C LEU A 96 -12.83 -1.19 -1.55
N CYS A 97 -12.93 -2.51 -1.45
CA CYS A 97 -14.08 -3.24 -0.93
C CYS A 97 -13.96 -3.41 0.58
N TRP A 98 -14.79 -2.68 1.34
CA TRP A 98 -14.74 -2.69 2.80
C TRP A 98 -15.16 -4.00 3.48
N ASP A 99 -15.47 -5.06 2.74
CA ASP A 99 -15.95 -6.35 3.26
C ASP A 99 -15.00 -6.95 4.31
N LYS A 100 -13.68 -6.99 4.02
CA LYS A 100 -12.66 -7.52 4.95
C LYS A 100 -12.61 -6.68 6.24
N GLN A 101 -12.74 -5.37 6.13
CA GLN A 101 -12.75 -4.47 7.29
C GLN A 101 -14.04 -4.63 8.12
N ILE A 102 -15.19 -4.70 7.46
CA ILE A 102 -16.51 -4.88 8.10
C ILE A 102 -16.53 -6.20 8.88
N ASP A 103 -16.06 -7.30 8.28
CA ASP A 103 -15.98 -8.60 8.94
C ASP A 103 -15.03 -8.57 10.15
N ASN A 104 -13.85 -7.95 10.00
CA ASN A 104 -12.88 -7.79 11.09
C ASN A 104 -13.47 -7.00 12.28
N VAL A 105 -14.14 -5.88 12.02
CA VAL A 105 -14.79 -5.07 13.06
C VAL A 105 -15.94 -5.83 13.71
N SER A 106 -16.80 -6.48 12.91
CA SER A 106 -17.94 -7.26 13.39
C SER A 106 -17.50 -8.40 14.31
N LYS A 107 -16.47 -9.16 13.91
CA LYS A 107 -15.89 -10.24 14.73
C LYS A 107 -15.31 -9.73 16.04
N LYS A 108 -14.64 -8.57 16.03
CA LYS A 108 -14.12 -7.95 17.26
C LYS A 108 -15.25 -7.54 18.22
N ALA A 109 -16.30 -6.92 17.68
CA ALA A 109 -17.47 -6.54 18.48
C ALA A 109 -18.17 -7.77 19.09
N LEU A 110 -18.40 -8.82 18.31
CA LEU A 110 -19.01 -10.07 18.78
C LEU A 110 -18.18 -10.76 19.87
N LYS A 111 -16.85 -10.77 19.73
CA LYS A 111 -15.95 -11.28 20.77
C LYS A 111 -16.09 -10.48 22.08
N GLY A 112 -16.15 -9.15 22.00
CA GLY A 112 -16.36 -8.29 23.16
C GLY A 112 -17.68 -8.56 23.88
N ILE A 113 -18.78 -8.64 23.12
CA ILE A 113 -20.10 -9.00 23.67
C ILE A 113 -20.08 -10.40 24.30
N GLY A 114 -19.44 -11.36 23.64
CA GLY A 114 -19.31 -12.72 24.15
C GLY A 114 -18.54 -12.82 25.47
N MET A 115 -17.56 -11.94 25.69
CA MET A 115 -16.83 -11.84 26.95
C MET A 115 -17.69 -11.21 28.06
N LEU A 116 -18.50 -10.19 27.74
CA LEU A 116 -19.37 -9.52 28.72
C LEU A 116 -20.59 -10.34 29.15
N ARG A 117 -21.02 -11.30 28.32
CA ARG A 117 -22.14 -12.20 28.63
C ARG A 117 -21.76 -13.31 29.64
N ARG A 118 -20.46 -13.49 29.92
CA ARG A 118 -19.96 -14.43 30.93
C ARG A 118 -19.88 -13.76 32.29
#